data_AF-A0A8J4R6L2-F1
#
_entry.id   AF-A0A8J4R6L2-F1
#
_cell.length_a   1.000
_cell.length_b   1.000
_cell.length_c   1.000
_cell.angle_alpha   90.00
_cell.angle_beta   90.00
_cell.angle_gamma   90.00
#
_symmetry.space_group_name_H-M   'P 1'
#
loop_
_entity.id
_entity.type
_entity.pdbx_description
1 polymer ?
#
loop_
_entity_poly.entity_id
_entity_poly.type
_entity_poly.pdbx_seq_one_letter_code
_entity_poly.pdbx_strand_id
1 'polypeptide(L)'
;MEDRRPKLVILYATQTGNALDAAERVAREAERRGCPVMLLSIDEYDVSSLPHEGTIIFVVSTTGQGDTPDSMKVFWKFLLQRNLSKHWLEGVCYAVFGLGDSGYQKYNFVSKKLDKRLSDLGAMAIVEKGLGDDQHPSGYEAALDPWMSSLWIMLNQINDKFFPQGPDFLIPDMKLIDQPKIHITYHSVDKVDSQSSPNSDLKWIEMQIERARSMSPGKFTHDKTTPNCFLKLIQNQQLTRAECGKDVRHFEFEIVSSTIEYKVGDILEVLPSQNQAAVDSFIQRCNLDPDAFITVSSSLVY
;
A
#
# COMPACT_ATOMS: atom_id res chain seq x y z
N MET A 1 -31.73 -7.15 -16.72
CA MET A 1 -30.40 -6.51 -16.55
C MET A 1 -29.95 -6.86 -15.16
N GLU A 2 -28.89 -7.63 -15.01
CA GLU A 2 -28.34 -7.97 -13.69
C GLU A 2 -28.01 -6.67 -12.95
N ASP A 3 -28.60 -6.47 -11.77
CA ASP A 3 -28.38 -5.33 -10.90
C ASP A 3 -26.97 -5.47 -10.30
N ARG A 4 -25.96 -5.12 -11.10
CA ARG A 4 -24.56 -5.22 -10.71
C ARG A 4 -24.30 -4.14 -9.67
N ARG A 5 -23.96 -4.55 -8.45
CA ARG A 5 -23.65 -3.63 -7.35
C ARG A 5 -22.57 -2.64 -7.80
N PRO A 6 -22.69 -1.34 -7.46
CA PRO A 6 -21.67 -0.36 -7.79
C PRO A 6 -20.35 -0.76 -7.12
N LYS A 7 -19.28 -0.77 -7.91
CA LYS A 7 -17.92 -1.01 -7.43
C LYS A 7 -17.31 0.33 -7.02
N LEU A 8 -16.75 0.41 -5.82
CA LEU A 8 -16.09 1.62 -5.34
C LEU A 8 -14.62 1.60 -5.78
N VAL A 9 -14.20 2.59 -6.55
CA VAL A 9 -12.80 2.72 -6.99
C VAL A 9 -12.03 3.55 -5.95
N ILE A 10 -10.93 2.99 -5.46
CA ILE A 10 -10.01 3.63 -4.52
C ILE A 10 -8.62 3.63 -5.15
N LEU A 11 -8.09 4.83 -5.36
CA LEU A 11 -6.74 5.02 -5.89
C LEU A 11 -5.82 5.51 -4.78
N TYR A 12 -4.64 4.90 -4.66
CA TYR A 12 -3.64 5.34 -3.69
C TYR A 12 -2.34 5.80 -4.35
N ALA A 13 -1.64 6.72 -3.69
CA ALA A 13 -0.27 7.07 -4.01
C ALA A 13 0.57 7.15 -2.74
N THR A 14 1.60 6.32 -2.67
CA THR A 14 2.46 6.18 -1.50
C THR A 14 3.94 6.21 -1.88
N GLN A 15 4.79 6.61 -0.93
CA GLN A 15 6.25 6.48 -1.06
C GLN A 15 6.79 5.36 -0.18
N THR A 16 6.29 5.23 1.05
CA THR A 16 6.80 4.31 2.08
C THR A 16 5.75 3.33 2.62
N GLY A 17 4.54 3.30 2.05
CA GLY A 17 3.49 2.33 2.41
C GLY A 17 2.26 2.91 3.12
N ASN A 18 2.39 3.98 3.92
CA ASN A 18 1.29 4.45 4.80
C ASN A 18 -0.03 4.76 4.05
N ALA A 19 0.05 5.34 2.84
CA ALA A 19 -1.16 5.63 2.05
C ALA A 19 -1.80 4.36 1.46
N LEU A 20 -1.00 3.32 1.16
CA LEU A 20 -1.52 2.01 0.79
C LEU A 20 -2.24 1.38 2.00
N ASP A 21 -1.61 1.38 3.19
CA ASP A 21 -2.23 0.84 4.41
C ASP A 21 -3.56 1.51 4.74
N ALA A 22 -3.61 2.85 4.64
CA ALA A 22 -4.84 3.62 4.82
C ALA A 22 -5.89 3.27 3.75
N ALA A 23 -5.50 3.15 2.48
CA ALA A 23 -6.41 2.79 1.40
C ALA A 23 -6.95 1.35 1.53
N GLU A 24 -6.11 0.40 1.95
CA GLU A 24 -6.52 -0.97 2.28
C GLU A 24 -7.47 -1.01 3.47
N ARG A 25 -7.28 -0.14 4.47
CA ARG A 25 -8.23 0.00 5.58
C ARG A 25 -9.59 0.49 5.09
N VAL A 26 -9.63 1.54 4.26
CA VAL A 26 -10.87 2.05 3.65
C VAL A 26 -11.53 0.97 2.78
N ALA A 27 -10.75 0.25 1.98
CA ALA A 27 -11.23 -0.85 1.15
C ALA A 27 -11.87 -1.98 1.96
N ARG A 28 -11.17 -2.46 2.99
CA ARG A 28 -11.69 -3.50 3.90
C ARG A 28 -12.98 -3.06 4.58
N GLU A 29 -13.05 -1.83 5.06
CA GLU A 29 -14.24 -1.31 5.73
C GLU A 29 -15.44 -1.14 4.77
N ALA A 30 -15.21 -0.78 3.51
CA ALA A 30 -16.24 -0.77 2.48
C ALA A 30 -16.72 -2.20 2.13
N GLU A 31 -15.80 -3.16 1.98
CA GLU A 31 -16.13 -4.56 1.72
C GLU A 31 -16.92 -5.19 2.88
N ARG A 32 -16.56 -4.85 4.13
CA ARG A 32 -17.33 -5.26 5.33
C ARG A 32 -18.76 -4.72 5.30
N ARG A 33 -19.04 -3.64 4.59
CA ARG A 33 -20.41 -3.11 4.38
C ARG A 33 -21.09 -3.66 3.13
N GLY A 34 -20.46 -4.64 2.46
CA GLY A 34 -20.99 -5.31 1.27
C GLY A 34 -20.77 -4.56 -0.03
N CYS A 35 -19.93 -3.52 -0.02
CA CYS A 35 -19.53 -2.74 -1.19
C CYS A 35 -18.27 -3.35 -1.85
N PRO A 36 -18.35 -3.86 -3.09
CA PRO A 36 -17.17 -4.33 -3.81
C PRO A 36 -16.19 -3.18 -4.09
N VAL A 37 -14.90 -3.41 -3.89
CA VAL A 37 -13.85 -2.38 -4.07
C VAL A 37 -12.91 -2.72 -5.22
N MET A 38 -12.47 -1.70 -5.96
CA MET A 38 -11.30 -1.73 -6.84
C MET A 38 -10.22 -0.87 -6.19
N LEU A 39 -9.19 -1.50 -5.61
CA LEU A 39 -8.04 -0.79 -5.04
C LEU A 39 -6.88 -0.87 -6.02
N LEU A 40 -6.34 0.27 -6.44
CA LEU A 40 -5.25 0.35 -7.41
C LEU A 40 -4.24 1.42 -7.02
N SER A 41 -2.97 1.20 -7.36
CA SER A 41 -2.00 2.30 -7.35
C SER A 41 -2.36 3.29 -8.45
N ILE A 42 -2.14 4.59 -8.21
CA ILE A 42 -2.51 5.65 -9.17
C ILE A 42 -1.81 5.49 -10.54
N ASP A 43 -0.61 4.93 -10.60
CA ASP A 43 0.12 4.68 -11.84
C ASP A 43 -0.40 3.49 -12.66
N GLU A 44 -1.18 2.60 -12.04
CA GLU A 44 -1.86 1.48 -12.72
C GLU A 44 -3.22 1.89 -13.30
N TYR A 45 -3.74 3.05 -12.90
CA TYR A 45 -5.04 3.55 -13.33
C TYR A 45 -4.94 4.45 -14.57
N ASP A 46 -5.75 4.19 -15.58
CA ASP A 46 -5.89 5.08 -16.74
C ASP A 46 -6.68 6.33 -16.36
N VAL A 47 -5.96 7.43 -16.15
CA VAL A 47 -6.51 8.76 -15.86
C VAL A 47 -7.57 9.23 -16.87
N SER A 48 -7.52 8.78 -18.12
CA SER A 48 -8.52 9.13 -19.14
C SER A 48 -9.89 8.52 -18.84
N SER A 49 -9.96 7.52 -17.97
CA SER A 49 -11.20 6.89 -17.52
C SER A 49 -11.92 7.66 -16.42
N LEU A 50 -11.27 8.64 -15.75
CA LEU A 50 -11.88 9.43 -14.65
C LEU A 50 -13.27 10.01 -14.97
N PRO A 51 -13.55 10.60 -16.15
CA PRO A 51 -14.87 11.16 -16.45
C PRO A 51 -16.01 10.12 -16.50
N HIS A 52 -15.68 8.83 -16.58
CA HIS A 52 -16.66 7.74 -16.63
C HIS A 52 -16.96 7.17 -15.23
N GLU A 53 -16.23 7.60 -14.20
CA GLU A 53 -16.45 7.16 -12.84
C GLU A 53 -17.62 7.90 -12.19
N GLY A 54 -18.53 7.16 -11.55
CA GLY A 54 -19.58 7.79 -10.76
C GLY A 54 -19.05 8.32 -9.42
N THR A 55 -18.22 7.53 -8.73
CA THR A 55 -17.60 7.93 -7.47
C THR A 55 -16.22 7.32 -7.31
N ILE A 56 -15.23 8.14 -6.96
CA ILE A 56 -13.83 7.72 -6.80
C ILE A 56 -13.20 8.28 -5.52
N ILE A 57 -12.39 7.47 -4.85
CA ILE A 57 -11.67 7.87 -3.63
C ILE A 57 -10.17 7.93 -3.91
N PHE A 58 -9.52 8.98 -3.41
CA PHE A 58 -8.07 9.14 -3.47
C PHE A 58 -7.46 9.10 -2.08
N VAL A 59 -6.43 8.29 -1.89
CA VAL A 59 -5.62 8.24 -0.66
C VAL A 59 -4.17 8.55 -1.00
N VAL A 60 -3.68 9.75 -0.68
CA VAL A 60 -2.40 10.24 -1.21
C VAL A 60 -1.48 10.79 -0.13
N SER A 61 -0.21 10.37 -0.14
CA SER A 61 0.84 10.96 0.69
C SER A 61 1.36 12.28 0.12
N THR A 62 1.90 13.13 0.98
CA THR A 62 2.80 14.23 0.59
C THR A 62 4.25 13.83 0.89
N THR A 63 5.17 14.04 -0.05
CA THR A 63 6.58 13.65 0.08
C THR A 63 7.51 14.86 0.09
N GLY A 64 8.71 14.71 0.65
CA GLY A 64 9.80 15.69 0.58
C GLY A 64 9.36 17.11 0.94
N GLN A 65 9.53 18.05 0.01
CA GLN A 65 9.16 19.45 0.18
C GLN A 65 7.79 19.76 -0.45
N GLY A 66 6.79 18.92 -0.16
CA GLY A 66 5.42 19.07 -0.66
C GLY A 66 5.21 18.52 -2.07
N ASP A 67 5.94 17.49 -2.44
CA ASP A 67 5.89 16.87 -3.76
C ASP A 67 5.01 15.60 -3.75
N THR A 68 4.45 15.26 -4.91
CA THR A 68 3.68 14.02 -5.08
C THR A 68 4.58 12.80 -4.93
N PRO A 69 4.09 11.66 -4.41
CA PRO A 69 4.79 10.39 -4.50
C PRO A 69 5.14 10.06 -5.95
N ASP A 70 6.19 9.24 -6.13
CA ASP A 70 6.69 8.93 -7.47
C ASP A 70 5.61 8.33 -8.39
N SER A 71 4.79 7.41 -7.88
CA SER A 71 3.69 6.76 -8.63
C SER A 71 2.63 7.76 -9.12
N MET A 72 2.45 8.90 -8.44
CA MET A 72 1.45 9.90 -8.83
C MET A 72 1.97 10.89 -9.88
N LYS A 73 3.27 10.95 -10.18
CA LYS A 73 3.86 12.00 -11.03
C LYS A 73 3.23 12.08 -12.42
N VAL A 74 2.95 10.94 -13.05
CA VAL A 74 2.34 10.88 -14.40
C VAL A 74 0.90 11.37 -14.36
N PHE A 75 0.11 10.81 -13.44
CA PHE A 75 -1.28 11.20 -13.20
C PHE A 75 -1.42 12.69 -12.89
N TRP A 76 -0.56 13.23 -12.03
CA TRP A 76 -0.57 14.64 -11.65
C TRP A 76 -0.24 15.56 -12.85
N LYS A 77 0.75 15.20 -13.66
CA LYS A 77 1.07 15.94 -14.89
C LYS A 77 -0.11 15.96 -15.86
N PHE A 78 -0.83 14.84 -16.00
CA PHE A 78 -2.02 14.77 -16.83
C PHE A 78 -3.11 15.72 -16.33
N LEU A 79 -3.45 15.67 -15.03
CA LEU A 79 -4.47 16.54 -14.47
C LEU A 79 -4.12 18.03 -14.63
N LEU A 80 -2.85 18.42 -14.72
CA LEU A 80 -2.42 19.81 -14.90
C LEU A 80 -2.44 20.30 -16.36
N GLN A 81 -2.82 19.48 -17.33
CA GLN A 81 -2.87 19.89 -18.74
C GLN A 81 -3.91 21.02 -18.96
N ARG A 82 -3.55 21.99 -19.82
CA ARG A 82 -4.34 23.20 -20.08
C ARG A 82 -5.56 22.97 -20.99
N ASN A 83 -5.57 21.87 -21.74
CA ASN A 83 -6.65 21.47 -22.63
C ASN A 83 -7.82 20.80 -21.90
N LEU A 84 -7.67 20.45 -20.62
CA LEU A 84 -8.77 19.92 -19.82
C LEU A 84 -9.78 21.02 -19.50
N SER A 85 -11.03 20.80 -19.90
CA SER A 85 -12.15 21.70 -19.61
C SER A 85 -12.46 21.74 -18.11
N LYS A 86 -13.07 22.84 -17.65
CA LYS A 86 -13.62 22.95 -16.28
C LYS A 86 -14.81 22.03 -16.00
N HIS A 87 -15.33 21.40 -17.05
CA HIS A 87 -16.43 20.42 -17.00
C HIS A 87 -15.95 19.00 -17.25
N TRP A 88 -14.63 18.77 -17.28
CA TRP A 88 -14.07 17.48 -17.67
C TRP A 88 -14.46 16.34 -16.71
N LEU A 89 -14.71 16.65 -15.44
CA LEU A 89 -15.17 15.72 -14.41
C LEU A 89 -16.60 16.04 -13.95
N GLU A 90 -17.40 16.69 -14.79
CA GLU A 90 -18.81 16.95 -14.46
C GLU A 90 -19.57 15.64 -14.25
N GLY A 91 -20.26 15.51 -13.12
CA GLY A 91 -20.95 14.29 -12.70
C GLY A 91 -20.10 13.31 -11.89
N VAL A 92 -18.78 13.51 -11.80
CA VAL A 92 -17.90 12.68 -10.97
C VAL A 92 -17.96 13.14 -9.52
N CYS A 93 -18.33 12.24 -8.63
CA CYS A 93 -18.23 12.45 -7.18
C CYS A 93 -16.86 11.96 -6.68
N TYR A 94 -16.22 12.66 -5.74
CA TYR A 94 -14.92 12.23 -5.23
C TYR A 94 -14.73 12.48 -3.73
N ALA A 95 -13.79 11.73 -3.14
CA ALA A 95 -13.28 11.99 -1.79
C ALA A 95 -11.75 11.93 -1.80
N VAL A 96 -11.09 12.74 -0.97
CA VAL A 96 -9.63 12.72 -0.80
C VAL A 96 -9.28 12.55 0.66
N PHE A 97 -8.46 11.55 0.97
CA PHE A 97 -7.75 11.45 2.24
C PHE A 97 -6.26 11.67 2.00
N GLY A 98 -5.70 12.66 2.68
CA GLY A 98 -4.29 12.99 2.59
C GLY A 98 -3.50 12.46 3.79
N LEU A 99 -2.31 11.95 3.53
CA LEU A 99 -1.32 11.67 4.57
C LEU A 99 -0.22 12.74 4.52
N GLY A 100 0.03 13.37 5.65
CA GLY A 100 1.08 14.37 5.80
C GLY A 100 1.58 14.45 7.24
N ASP A 101 2.45 15.41 7.48
CA ASP A 101 3.08 15.65 8.78
C ASP A 101 3.05 17.17 9.01
N SER A 102 2.41 17.61 10.11
CA SER A 102 2.25 19.03 10.46
C SER A 102 3.54 19.71 10.92
N GLY A 103 4.60 18.94 11.19
CA GLY A 103 5.97 19.41 11.39
C GLY A 103 6.61 19.94 10.10
N TYR A 104 6.05 19.63 8.93
CA TYR A 104 6.49 20.17 7.65
C TYR A 104 5.65 21.38 7.24
N GLN A 105 6.31 22.41 6.68
CA GLN A 105 5.63 23.63 6.20
C GLN A 105 4.51 23.35 5.19
N LYS A 106 4.71 22.33 4.33
CA LYS A 106 3.76 21.91 3.30
C LYS A 106 2.92 20.72 3.75
N TYR A 107 2.36 20.82 4.96
CA TYR A 107 1.46 19.84 5.53
C TYR A 107 0.30 19.50 4.57
N ASN A 108 0.19 18.22 4.17
CA ASN A 108 -0.86 17.71 3.29
C ASN A 108 -1.00 18.47 1.95
N PHE A 109 0.10 19.01 1.43
CA PHE A 109 0.03 19.90 0.26
C PHE A 109 -0.43 19.20 -1.01
N VAL A 110 -0.09 17.92 -1.19
CA VAL A 110 -0.50 17.14 -2.37
C VAL A 110 -2.01 16.88 -2.36
N SER A 111 -2.55 16.40 -1.24
CA SER A 111 -3.99 16.14 -1.11
C SER A 111 -4.82 17.42 -1.26
N LYS A 112 -4.37 18.54 -0.66
CA LYS A 112 -5.01 19.86 -0.83
C LYS A 112 -5.01 20.33 -2.28
N LYS A 113 -3.91 20.12 -3.01
CA LYS A 113 -3.82 20.46 -4.44
C LYS A 113 -4.68 19.55 -5.30
N LEU A 114 -4.71 18.25 -5.01
CA LEU A 114 -5.52 17.28 -5.72
C LEU A 114 -7.01 17.60 -5.57
N ASP A 115 -7.48 17.77 -4.34
CA ASP A 115 -8.84 18.18 -4.02
C ASP A 115 -9.24 19.44 -4.80
N LYS A 116 -8.43 20.50 -4.70
CA LYS A 116 -8.68 21.73 -5.46
C LYS A 116 -8.74 21.49 -6.97
N ARG A 117 -7.82 20.69 -7.52
CA ARG A 117 -7.75 20.46 -8.97
C ARG A 117 -8.94 19.66 -9.49
N LEU A 118 -9.40 18.65 -8.74
CA LEU A 118 -10.59 17.87 -9.07
C LEU A 118 -11.83 18.76 -9.11
N SER A 119 -12.00 19.62 -8.09
CA SER A 119 -13.07 20.61 -8.05
C SER A 119 -12.98 21.63 -9.20
N ASP A 120 -11.78 22.16 -9.50
CA ASP A 120 -11.56 23.09 -10.62
C ASP A 120 -11.89 22.45 -12.00
N LEU A 121 -11.92 21.12 -12.08
CA LEU A 121 -12.28 20.32 -13.28
C LEU A 121 -13.75 19.87 -13.30
N GLY A 122 -14.56 20.27 -12.32
CA GLY A 122 -16.01 20.06 -12.30
C GLY A 122 -16.49 18.89 -11.43
N ALA A 123 -15.57 18.19 -10.76
CA ALA A 123 -15.92 17.09 -9.85
C ALA A 123 -16.52 17.63 -8.54
N MET A 124 -17.38 16.83 -7.89
CA MET A 124 -18.05 17.19 -6.64
C MET A 124 -17.46 16.41 -5.46
N ALA A 125 -16.92 17.12 -4.46
CA ALA A 125 -16.45 16.50 -3.23
C ALA A 125 -17.65 15.98 -2.40
N ILE A 126 -17.61 14.71 -1.99
CA ILE A 126 -18.69 14.10 -1.20
C ILE A 126 -18.48 14.28 0.30
N VAL A 127 -17.24 14.46 0.72
CA VAL A 127 -16.84 14.78 2.10
C VAL A 127 -15.71 15.79 2.08
N GLU A 128 -15.52 16.52 3.19
CA GLU A 128 -14.32 17.33 3.33
C GLU A 128 -13.06 16.45 3.25
N LYS A 129 -12.02 16.96 2.58
CA LYS A 129 -10.73 16.26 2.50
C LYS A 129 -10.21 15.91 3.89
N GLY A 130 -9.84 14.65 4.08
CA GLY A 130 -9.18 14.20 5.30
C GLY A 130 -7.73 14.63 5.32
N LEU A 131 -7.24 15.08 6.48
CA LEU A 131 -5.87 15.53 6.68
C LEU A 131 -5.25 14.70 7.81
N GLY A 132 -4.70 13.54 7.46
CA GLY A 132 -3.93 12.70 8.37
C GLY A 132 -2.60 13.35 8.74
N ASP A 133 -2.25 13.28 10.02
CA ASP A 133 -1.06 13.90 10.60
C ASP A 133 -0.19 12.87 11.32
N ASP A 134 1.04 12.68 10.84
CA ASP A 134 2.03 11.78 11.45
C ASP A 134 2.52 12.28 12.82
N GLN A 135 2.37 13.58 13.11
CA GLN A 135 2.73 14.15 14.43
C GLN A 135 1.68 13.87 15.52
N HIS A 136 0.49 13.42 15.13
CA HIS A 136 -0.55 13.12 16.10
C HIS A 136 -0.18 11.84 16.90
N PRO A 137 -0.48 11.74 18.22
CA PRO A 137 -0.14 10.55 19.02
C PRO A 137 -0.74 9.24 18.49
N SER A 138 -1.89 9.31 17.83
CA SER A 138 -2.54 8.18 17.15
C SER A 138 -2.22 8.10 15.64
N GLY A 139 -1.23 8.86 15.17
CA GLY A 139 -0.87 9.01 13.77
C GLY A 139 -2.03 9.52 12.90
N TYR A 140 -1.97 9.17 11.61
CA TYR A 140 -3.00 9.55 10.63
C TYR A 140 -4.40 8.99 10.96
N GLU A 141 -4.49 7.97 11.80
CA GLU A 141 -5.76 7.32 12.17
C GLU A 141 -6.73 8.27 12.87
N ALA A 142 -6.19 9.25 13.63
CA ALA A 142 -7.01 10.25 14.31
C ALA A 142 -7.87 11.09 13.35
N ALA A 143 -7.40 11.29 12.12
CA ALA A 143 -8.17 11.94 11.07
C ALA A 143 -8.93 10.93 10.21
N LEU A 144 -8.40 9.71 10.02
CA LEU A 144 -9.01 8.70 9.16
C LEU A 144 -10.33 8.18 9.72
N ASP A 145 -10.41 7.90 11.02
CA ASP A 145 -11.62 7.36 11.67
C ASP A 145 -12.86 8.26 11.51
N PRO A 146 -12.82 9.56 11.89
CA PRO A 146 -13.96 10.45 11.68
C PRO A 146 -14.24 10.68 10.20
N TRP A 147 -13.19 10.74 9.36
CA TRP A 147 -13.35 10.92 7.91
C TRP A 147 -14.08 9.74 7.25
N MET A 148 -13.73 8.50 7.60
CA MET A 148 -14.43 7.30 7.13
C MET A 148 -15.89 7.29 7.58
N SER A 149 -16.16 7.69 8.82
CA SER A 149 -17.53 7.78 9.33
C SER A 149 -18.39 8.72 8.48
N SER A 150 -17.88 9.89 8.12
CA SER A 150 -18.55 10.81 7.19
C SER A 150 -18.66 10.23 5.77
N LEU A 151 -17.61 9.56 5.29
CA LEU A 151 -17.58 8.95 3.96
C LEU A 151 -18.71 7.94 3.77
N TRP A 152 -18.92 7.04 4.73
CA TRP A 152 -19.96 6.00 4.63
C TRP A 152 -21.37 6.58 4.56
N ILE A 153 -21.64 7.60 5.37
CA ILE A 153 -22.93 8.31 5.36
C ILE A 153 -23.16 8.95 3.99
N MET A 154 -22.16 9.65 3.46
CA MET A 154 -22.29 10.37 2.18
C MET A 154 -22.38 9.44 0.98
N LEU A 155 -21.60 8.36 0.95
CA LEU A 155 -21.71 7.33 -0.09
C LEU A 155 -23.11 6.71 -0.12
N ASN A 156 -23.70 6.41 1.05
CA ASN A 156 -25.07 5.92 1.15
C ASN A 156 -26.11 6.93 0.63
N GLN A 157 -25.91 8.22 0.90
CA GLN A 157 -26.83 9.28 0.45
C GLN A 157 -26.78 9.50 -1.06
N ILE A 158 -25.60 9.38 -1.67
CA ILE A 158 -25.40 9.55 -3.11
C ILE A 158 -25.95 8.35 -3.87
N ASN A 159 -25.70 7.15 -3.37
CA ASN A 159 -26.16 5.92 -4.00
C ASN A 159 -26.31 4.82 -2.93
N ASP A 160 -27.55 4.58 -2.52
CA ASP A 160 -27.93 3.55 -1.54
C ASP A 160 -27.50 2.13 -1.96
N LYS A 161 -27.25 1.90 -3.26
CA LYS A 161 -26.73 0.64 -3.77
C LYS A 161 -25.30 0.34 -3.33
N PHE A 162 -24.53 1.32 -2.86
CA PHE A 162 -23.24 1.05 -2.22
C PHE A 162 -23.41 0.22 -0.95
N PHE A 163 -24.45 0.52 -0.16
CA PHE A 163 -24.74 -0.16 1.10
C PHE A 163 -26.22 -0.54 1.20
N PRO A 164 -26.65 -1.64 0.54
CA PRO A 164 -28.07 -2.03 0.51
C PRO A 164 -28.70 -2.29 1.89
N GLN A 165 -27.88 -2.53 2.91
CA GLN A 165 -28.29 -2.77 4.29
C GLN A 165 -28.03 -1.56 5.21
N GLY A 166 -27.65 -0.42 4.62
CA GLY A 166 -27.25 0.80 5.32
C GLY A 166 -25.75 0.86 5.64
N PRO A 167 -25.22 2.07 5.91
CA PRO A 167 -23.78 2.32 6.09
C PRO A 167 -23.22 1.77 7.42
N ASP A 168 -24.08 1.48 8.39
CA ASP A 168 -23.70 0.94 9.70
C ASP A 168 -23.76 -0.60 9.75
N PHE A 169 -24.30 -1.24 8.71
CA PHE A 169 -24.34 -2.69 8.63
C PHE A 169 -22.94 -3.25 8.32
N LEU A 170 -22.46 -4.14 9.18
CA LEU A 170 -21.22 -4.87 8.98
C LEU A 170 -21.51 -6.36 8.78
N ILE A 171 -20.97 -6.93 7.71
CA ILE A 171 -20.92 -8.36 7.48
C ILE A 171 -20.13 -8.98 8.64
N PRO A 172 -20.70 -9.96 9.37
CA PRO A 172 -20.00 -10.63 10.46
C PRO A 172 -18.67 -11.24 9.99
N ASP A 173 -17.62 -11.09 10.78
CA ASP A 173 -16.27 -11.55 10.42
C ASP A 173 -16.24 -13.04 10.04
N MET A 174 -17.06 -13.88 10.69
CA MET A 174 -17.19 -15.31 10.36
C MET A 174 -17.58 -15.56 8.88
N LYS A 175 -18.40 -14.71 8.26
CA LYS A 175 -18.78 -14.84 6.85
C LYS A 175 -17.71 -14.33 5.88
N LEU A 176 -16.86 -13.41 6.33
CA LEU A 176 -15.73 -12.88 5.54
C LEU A 176 -14.54 -13.85 5.56
N ILE A 177 -14.33 -14.54 6.70
CA ILE A 177 -13.30 -15.57 6.85
C ILE A 177 -13.48 -16.70 5.83
N ASP A 178 -14.72 -17.01 5.44
CA ASP A 178 -15.03 -18.02 4.41
C ASP A 178 -14.66 -17.56 2.97
N GLN A 179 -14.19 -16.32 2.78
CA GLN A 179 -13.80 -15.76 1.47
C GLN A 179 -12.37 -15.19 1.50
N PRO A 180 -11.34 -16.00 1.81
CA PRO A 180 -9.98 -15.50 1.88
C PRO A 180 -9.52 -15.01 0.50
N LYS A 181 -9.04 -13.76 0.43
CA LYS A 181 -8.38 -13.21 -0.77
C LYS A 181 -7.08 -13.94 -1.10
N ILE A 182 -6.50 -14.59 -0.10
CA ILE A 182 -5.21 -15.26 -0.18
C ILE A 182 -5.39 -16.70 0.30
N HIS A 183 -5.01 -17.65 -0.54
CA HIS A 183 -4.92 -19.06 -0.19
C HIS A 183 -3.47 -19.41 0.14
N ILE A 184 -3.25 -19.94 1.35
CA ILE A 184 -1.96 -20.44 1.79
C ILE A 184 -1.98 -21.97 1.69
N THR A 185 -1.10 -22.53 0.88
CA THR A 185 -0.92 -23.97 0.76
C THR A 185 0.36 -24.38 1.49
N TYR A 186 0.24 -25.23 2.50
CA TYR A 186 1.38 -25.81 3.20
C TYR A 186 1.84 -27.08 2.48
N HIS A 187 3.15 -27.19 2.25
CA HIS A 187 3.78 -28.34 1.62
C HIS A 187 4.53 -29.14 2.68
N SER A 188 4.22 -30.43 2.76
CA SER A 188 4.90 -31.34 3.69
C SER A 188 6.14 -31.93 3.00
N VAL A 189 7.32 -31.66 3.56
CA VAL A 189 8.60 -32.15 3.03
C VAL A 189 8.62 -33.69 2.93
N ASP A 190 7.85 -34.38 3.79
CA ASP A 190 7.78 -35.84 3.85
C ASP A 190 6.79 -36.50 2.86
N LYS A 191 5.97 -35.72 2.14
CA LYS A 191 4.96 -36.27 1.19
C LYS A 191 5.32 -36.12 -0.29
N VAL A 192 6.52 -35.65 -0.59
CA VAL A 192 7.00 -35.44 -1.95
C VAL A 192 7.28 -36.76 -2.69
N ASP A 193 7.43 -37.87 -1.96
CA ASP A 193 7.85 -39.17 -2.51
C ASP A 193 6.75 -40.15 -2.95
N SER A 194 5.46 -39.76 -2.99
CA SER A 194 4.41 -40.77 -3.27
C SER A 194 3.25 -40.38 -4.16
N GLN A 195 3.26 -39.24 -4.86
CA GLN A 195 2.36 -39.06 -6.00
C GLN A 195 3.10 -38.49 -7.22
N SER A 196 3.08 -39.28 -8.29
CA SER A 196 3.66 -39.04 -9.59
C SER A 196 3.28 -37.68 -10.18
N SER A 197 4.21 -36.73 -10.13
CA SER A 197 4.25 -35.56 -11.00
C SER A 197 5.59 -35.53 -11.76
N PRO A 198 5.65 -34.88 -12.94
CA PRO A 198 6.80 -34.99 -13.83
C PRO A 198 8.06 -34.50 -13.13
N ASN A 199 9.17 -35.20 -13.34
CA ASN A 199 10.49 -34.98 -12.74
C ASN A 199 11.03 -33.52 -12.87
N SER A 200 10.38 -32.67 -13.66
CA SER A 200 10.65 -31.23 -13.80
C SER A 200 10.14 -30.39 -12.62
N ASP A 201 8.99 -30.74 -12.04
CA ASP A 201 8.31 -29.91 -11.04
C ASP A 201 8.97 -30.04 -9.67
N LEU A 202 9.43 -31.25 -9.32
CA LEU A 202 10.16 -31.53 -8.09
C LEU A 202 11.49 -30.77 -8.03
N LYS A 203 12.26 -30.81 -9.11
CA LYS A 203 13.53 -30.09 -9.23
C LYS A 203 13.34 -28.58 -9.23
N TRP A 204 12.22 -28.09 -9.79
CA TRP A 204 11.88 -26.68 -9.75
C TRP A 204 11.48 -26.24 -8.33
N ILE A 205 10.66 -27.03 -7.63
CA ILE A 205 10.26 -26.78 -6.24
C ILE A 205 11.48 -26.82 -5.30
N GLU A 206 12.33 -27.84 -5.38
CA GLU A 206 13.59 -27.91 -4.60
C GLU A 206 14.49 -26.70 -4.86
N MET A 207 14.63 -26.28 -6.13
CA MET A 207 15.40 -25.09 -6.49
C MET A 207 14.77 -23.79 -5.95
N GLN A 208 13.42 -23.69 -5.89
CA GLN A 208 12.76 -22.55 -5.23
C GLN A 208 12.90 -22.61 -3.71
N ILE A 209 12.89 -23.79 -3.10
CA ILE A 209 13.10 -24.00 -1.66
C ILE A 209 14.53 -23.59 -1.27
N GLU A 210 15.54 -24.04 -2.02
CA GLU A 210 16.93 -23.63 -1.81
C GLU A 210 17.13 -22.12 -2.03
N ARG A 211 16.46 -21.53 -3.03
CA ARG A 211 16.46 -20.07 -3.23
C ARG A 211 15.83 -19.31 -2.08
N ALA A 212 14.67 -19.74 -1.60
CA ALA A 212 13.98 -19.14 -0.47
C ALA A 212 14.81 -19.22 0.82
N ARG A 213 15.45 -20.38 1.08
CA ARG A 213 16.29 -20.62 2.26
C ARG A 213 17.65 -19.92 2.22
N SER A 214 18.22 -19.74 1.03
CA SER A 214 19.54 -19.12 0.87
C SER A 214 19.53 -17.60 0.98
N MET A 215 18.35 -16.96 1.07
CA MET A 215 18.22 -15.49 0.93
C MET A 215 19.00 -14.97 -0.30
N SER A 216 19.22 -15.84 -1.29
CA SER A 216 19.92 -15.45 -2.50
C SER A 216 18.95 -14.61 -3.34
N PRO A 217 19.43 -13.56 -4.03
CA PRO A 217 18.53 -12.58 -4.63
C PRO A 217 17.71 -13.26 -5.71
N GLY A 218 16.43 -13.53 -5.41
CA GLY A 218 15.44 -13.80 -6.42
C GLY A 218 15.48 -12.62 -7.38
N LYS A 219 15.75 -12.88 -8.66
CA LYS A 219 15.65 -11.84 -9.69
C LYS A 219 14.24 -11.27 -9.65
N PHE A 220 14.10 -9.99 -9.32
CA PHE A 220 12.83 -9.31 -9.40
C PHE A 220 12.58 -8.90 -10.84
N THR A 221 11.42 -9.27 -11.33
CA THR A 221 10.77 -8.64 -12.47
C THR A 221 9.88 -7.54 -11.90
N HIS A 222 10.23 -6.28 -12.19
CA HIS A 222 9.42 -5.07 -11.96
C HIS A 222 8.63 -5.04 -10.64
N ASP A 223 9.30 -4.84 -9.50
CA ASP A 223 8.83 -3.99 -8.39
C ASP A 223 9.91 -3.87 -7.31
N LYS A 224 9.92 -2.77 -6.55
CA LYS A 224 11.03 -2.27 -5.71
C LYS A 224 11.35 -3.11 -4.43
N THR A 225 11.63 -4.41 -4.56
CA THR A 225 11.92 -5.29 -3.41
C THR A 225 13.26 -6.04 -3.50
N THR A 226 14.02 -5.87 -4.58
CA THR A 226 15.45 -6.24 -4.62
C THR A 226 16.31 -5.10 -4.10
N PRO A 227 17.31 -5.36 -3.24
CA PRO A 227 18.41 -4.43 -3.10
C PRO A 227 19.19 -4.36 -4.42
N ASN A 228 19.50 -3.16 -4.90
CA ASN A 228 20.27 -2.97 -6.13
C ASN A 228 21.71 -3.51 -6.02
N CYS A 229 22.19 -3.72 -4.79
CA CYS A 229 23.55 -4.13 -4.49
C CYS A 229 23.65 -4.77 -3.10
N PHE A 230 24.76 -5.46 -2.85
CA PHE A 230 25.17 -5.85 -1.52
C PHE A 230 26.40 -5.06 -1.11
N LEU A 231 26.31 -4.45 0.06
CA LEU A 231 27.36 -3.65 0.66
C LEU A 231 27.87 -4.35 1.92
N LYS A 232 29.19 -4.35 2.11
CA LYS A 232 29.81 -4.87 3.33
C LYS A 232 29.99 -3.73 4.31
N LEU A 233 29.40 -3.85 5.50
CA LEU A 233 29.65 -2.92 6.59
C LEU A 233 31.10 -3.09 7.07
N ILE A 234 31.94 -2.07 6.88
CA ILE A 234 33.36 -2.07 7.26
C ILE A 234 33.64 -1.24 8.51
N GLN A 235 32.77 -0.29 8.85
CA GLN A 235 32.87 0.49 10.08
C GLN A 235 31.50 0.68 10.74
N ASN A 236 31.48 0.59 12.06
CA ASN A 236 30.32 0.87 12.92
C ASN A 236 30.83 1.58 14.17
N GLN A 237 30.71 2.90 14.18
CA GLN A 237 31.26 3.74 15.24
C GLN A 237 30.12 4.49 15.94
N GLN A 238 30.05 4.38 17.25
CA GLN A 238 29.16 5.22 18.06
C GLN A 238 29.68 6.67 18.08
N LEU A 239 28.82 7.62 17.72
CA LEU A 239 29.10 9.05 17.73
C LEU A 239 28.66 9.72 19.04
N THR A 240 27.67 9.15 19.73
CA THR A 240 27.23 9.64 21.04
C THR A 240 28.09 9.09 22.18
N ARG A 241 28.14 9.84 23.29
CA ARG A 241 28.74 9.36 24.54
C ARG A 241 27.83 8.30 25.16
N ALA A 242 28.41 7.34 25.89
CA ALA A 242 27.69 6.22 26.52
C ALA A 242 26.54 6.65 27.45
N GLU A 243 26.64 7.84 28.04
CA GLU A 243 25.65 8.38 28.99
C GLU A 243 24.51 9.15 28.29
N CYS A 244 24.58 9.33 26.97
CA CYS A 244 23.50 9.93 26.20
C CYS A 244 22.40 8.88 26.01
N GLY A 245 21.15 9.21 26.34
CA GLY A 245 19.99 8.33 26.10
C GLY A 245 19.66 8.08 24.61
N LYS A 246 20.54 8.49 23.68
CA LYS A 246 20.43 8.27 22.23
C LYS A 246 21.68 7.57 21.72
N ASP A 247 21.51 6.50 20.94
CA ASP A 247 22.60 5.82 20.22
C ASP A 247 22.61 6.32 18.76
N VAL A 248 23.58 7.18 18.42
CA VAL A 248 23.79 7.65 17.04
C VAL A 248 25.08 7.04 16.53
N ARG A 249 25.05 6.44 15.35
CA ARG A 249 26.17 5.68 14.79
C ARG A 249 26.56 6.17 13.40
N HIS A 250 27.86 6.07 13.12
CA HIS A 250 28.48 6.23 11.80
C HIS A 250 28.74 4.85 11.21
N PHE A 251 28.28 4.63 9.99
CA PHE A 251 28.47 3.39 9.25
C PHE A 251 29.26 3.67 7.97
N GLU A 252 30.22 2.81 7.67
CA GLU A 252 30.93 2.82 6.38
C GLU A 252 30.71 1.49 5.68
N PHE A 253 30.50 1.58 4.36
CA PHE A 253 30.13 0.46 3.52
C PHE A 253 31.13 0.32 2.36
N GLU A 254 31.62 -0.89 2.15
CA GLU A 254 32.43 -1.28 1.01
C GLU A 254 31.55 -1.92 -0.06
N ILE A 255 31.74 -1.53 -1.32
CA ILE A 255 31.00 -2.06 -2.46
C ILE A 255 31.58 -3.43 -2.85
N VAL A 256 30.80 -4.49 -2.71
CA VAL A 256 31.26 -5.87 -2.94
C VAL A 256 30.93 -6.37 -4.35
N SER A 257 29.87 -5.85 -4.97
CA SER A 257 29.42 -6.26 -6.30
C SER A 257 28.68 -5.11 -6.99
N SER A 258 28.91 -4.94 -8.31
CA SER A 258 28.44 -3.82 -9.15
C SER A 258 29.08 -2.46 -8.84
N THR A 259 29.26 -1.61 -9.85
CA THR A 259 29.71 -0.22 -9.65
C THR A 259 28.48 0.62 -9.33
N ILE A 260 28.25 0.89 -8.05
CA ILE A 260 27.25 1.86 -7.62
C ILE A 260 27.86 3.25 -7.81
N GLU A 261 27.24 4.09 -8.62
CA GLU A 261 27.57 5.50 -8.70
C GLU A 261 26.64 6.29 -7.77
N TYR A 262 27.21 7.16 -6.95
CA TYR A 262 26.44 8.09 -6.11
C TYR A 262 27.13 9.45 -6.04
N LYS A 263 26.36 10.47 -5.72
CA LYS A 263 26.80 11.85 -5.49
C LYS A 263 26.53 12.23 -4.04
N VAL A 264 27.27 13.23 -3.57
CA VAL A 264 27.01 13.83 -2.26
C VAL A 264 25.58 14.38 -2.24
N GLY A 265 24.78 13.92 -1.29
CA GLY A 265 23.37 14.26 -1.15
C GLY A 265 22.40 13.15 -1.59
N ASP A 266 22.89 12.10 -2.25
CA ASP A 266 22.08 10.92 -2.55
C ASP A 266 21.71 10.15 -1.27
N ILE A 267 20.63 9.37 -1.35
CA ILE A 267 20.07 8.60 -0.24
C ILE A 267 20.42 7.13 -0.42
N LEU A 268 20.93 6.50 0.64
CA LEU A 268 21.08 5.05 0.73
C LEU A 268 19.86 4.45 1.45
N GLU A 269 19.10 3.62 0.75
CA GLU A 269 18.04 2.81 1.35
C GLU A 269 18.61 1.48 1.84
N VAL A 270 18.38 1.17 3.12
CA VAL A 270 18.87 -0.06 3.75
C VAL A 270 17.68 -0.93 4.09
N LEU A 271 17.67 -2.17 3.59
CA LEU A 271 16.64 -3.16 3.92
C LEU A 271 17.02 -3.89 5.22
N PRO A 272 16.32 -3.64 6.34
CA PRO A 272 16.65 -4.30 7.60
C PRO A 272 16.08 -5.73 7.65
N SER A 273 16.71 -6.58 8.47
CA SER A 273 16.12 -7.85 8.91
C SER A 273 15.42 -7.68 10.25
N GLN A 274 14.37 -8.47 10.50
CA GLN A 274 13.71 -8.51 11.80
C GLN A 274 14.61 -9.10 12.89
N ASN A 275 14.34 -8.77 14.15
CA ASN A 275 15.03 -9.35 15.28
C ASN A 275 14.68 -10.85 15.41
N GLN A 276 15.69 -11.73 15.45
CA GLN A 276 15.48 -13.18 15.50
C GLN A 276 14.58 -13.62 16.67
N ALA A 277 14.81 -13.10 17.87
CA ALA A 277 14.01 -13.47 19.04
C ALA A 277 12.54 -13.01 18.92
N ALA A 278 12.30 -11.87 18.25
CA ALA A 278 10.94 -11.42 17.96
C ALA A 278 10.25 -12.32 16.92
N VAL A 279 10.99 -12.76 15.89
CA VAL A 279 10.51 -13.74 14.90
C VAL A 279 10.15 -15.06 15.58
N ASP A 280 11.06 -15.61 16.39
CA ASP A 280 10.86 -16.86 17.12
C ASP A 280 9.63 -16.76 18.05
N SER A 281 9.49 -15.64 18.76
CA SER A 281 8.33 -15.38 19.63
C SER A 281 7.01 -15.32 18.85
N PHE A 282 7.02 -14.72 17.65
CA PHE A 282 5.85 -14.66 16.78
C PHE A 282 5.46 -16.04 16.27
N ILE A 283 6.43 -16.82 15.77
CA ILE A 283 6.23 -18.19 15.28
C ILE A 283 5.65 -19.07 16.39
N GLN A 284 6.22 -19.01 17.59
CA GLN A 284 5.73 -19.75 18.74
C GLN A 284 4.30 -19.33 19.12
N ARG A 285 4.01 -18.02 19.18
CA ARG A 285 2.68 -17.51 19.56
C ARG A 285 1.59 -17.92 18.56
N CYS A 286 1.93 -17.95 17.28
CA CYS A 286 1.01 -18.36 16.21
C CYS A 286 0.97 -19.87 15.99
N ASN A 287 1.77 -20.65 16.74
CA ASN A 287 1.91 -22.09 16.58
C ASN A 287 2.24 -22.49 15.13
N LEU A 288 3.17 -21.76 14.52
CA LEU A 288 3.63 -21.98 13.15
C LEU A 288 4.86 -22.89 13.15
N ASP A 289 5.04 -23.64 12.08
CA ASP A 289 6.26 -24.39 11.80
C ASP A 289 7.24 -23.49 11.03
N PRO A 290 8.41 -23.13 11.60
CA PRO A 290 9.39 -22.26 10.96
C PRO A 290 10.00 -22.85 9.68
N ASP A 291 9.99 -24.17 9.54
CA ASP A 291 10.60 -24.88 8.41
C ASP A 291 9.57 -25.23 7.30
N ALA A 292 8.29 -24.94 7.55
CA ALA A 292 7.22 -25.23 6.61
C ALA A 292 7.37 -24.42 5.31
N PHE A 293 7.34 -25.13 4.19
CA PHE A 293 7.26 -24.51 2.87
C PHE A 293 5.81 -24.17 2.56
N ILE A 294 5.56 -22.90 2.19
CA ILE A 294 4.22 -22.44 1.82
C ILE A 294 4.21 -21.84 0.42
N THR A 295 3.07 -21.99 -0.26
CA THR A 295 2.76 -21.18 -1.45
C THR A 295 1.59 -20.27 -1.13
N VAL A 296 1.72 -19.01 -1.52
CA VAL A 296 0.70 -17.98 -1.35
C VAL A 296 0.10 -17.69 -2.72
N SER A 297 -1.18 -17.98 -2.91
CA SER A 297 -1.92 -17.66 -4.13
C SER A 297 -3.03 -16.65 -3.84
N SER A 298 -3.24 -15.71 -4.76
CA SER A 298 -4.36 -14.78 -4.68
C SER A 298 -5.59 -15.40 -5.35
N SER A 299 -6.75 -15.22 -4.73
CA SER A 299 -8.05 -15.60 -5.27
C SER A 299 -8.55 -14.65 -6.37
N LEU A 300 -7.81 -13.58 -6.66
CA LEU A 300 -8.21 -12.57 -7.65
C LEU A 300 -8.02 -13.10 -9.08
N VAL A 301 -9.10 -13.65 -9.62
CA VAL A 301 -9.39 -13.61 -11.06
C VAL A 301 -9.86 -12.18 -11.37
N TYR A 302 -9.04 -11.41 -12.07
CA TYR A 302 -9.44 -10.10 -12.61
C TYR A 302 -10.46 -10.25 -13.75
#